data_AF-A0ABD3N209-F1
#
_entry.id   AF-A0ABD3N209-F1
#
_cell.length_a   1.000
_cell.length_b   1.000
_cell.length_c   1.000
_cell.angle_alpha   90.00
_cell.angle_beta   90.00
_cell.angle_gamma   90.00
#
_symmetry.space_group_name_H-M   'P 1'
#
loop_
_entity.id
_entity.type
_entity.pdbx_description
1 polymer ?
#
loop_
_entity_poly.entity_id
_entity_poly.type
_entity_poly.pdbx_seq_one_letter_code
_entity_poly.pdbx_strand_id
1 'polypeptide(L)'
;MLMAMASCQYRNTPLDQIEQIASLVDREVLLGLDQTPPNVLINLPHLELETMAMAMEMPADAVEAAETTRQHDHELQIQHQHQHHFESSTSSTNTSSSCRPLATTTTTAVDYSTIKHHLAEAELQQQQSLVHLTTATSILQAAQSQHDMAKSVYDESVAKVESLQLQYRQQIMEEQLQQPCQWNVMYRKLIEWKESHGGDTTVPCDTKCSSSEIIKLNRWVVNQRTSYKYFMNGDTKHIKDYRVDALNKIGFVWSVPDHLWESNVEELRQYHAEFGHFNVTQKENRKLAQFVSRLRTAMSHKRQGLIQQELTDDRIQRLDSINFIWETKGRSTSNETVKFDVMYNHLVSFKEIYGHTKVNKLEKEWKKGLSVPPKKVYRRLPLFLSFLRKEQLLFAAGHPCSLDEEKIRLLTELGVEWRKPLSEPRKSTGGEDREPYIIDPNTKTEGEQFESYNIRRWGSSGWTHGLKRSGRKVGANFNNWKTWPNTLKAHQLIAYVTANPNKPAGGHDSSSNRPTTSECNAAIFEAMYENGENVSLTDTLVKIGTEKLGITPEEVQDLRSHLETNSGAKDVLKEIQSGRRRYNIQGVPYFIVSAVEGGESVGRPYGFSGAQDSSTFVEIFEELAGTLG
;
A
#
# COMPACT_ATOMS: atom_id res chain seq x y z
N MET A 1 -12.25 -13.73 -2.36
CA MET A 1 -11.78 -12.50 -1.66
C MET A 1 -12.35 -11.19 -2.21
N LEU A 2 -13.28 -11.22 -3.20
CA LEU A 2 -14.05 -10.06 -3.66
C LEU A 2 -15.56 -10.12 -3.27
N MET A 3 -16.00 -11.14 -2.53
CA MET A 3 -17.37 -11.24 -1.98
C MET A 3 -17.46 -10.91 -0.47
N ALA A 4 -16.35 -10.63 0.21
CA ALA A 4 -16.35 -10.33 1.65
C ALA A 4 -16.57 -8.83 1.98
N MET A 5 -16.83 -7.98 0.98
CA MET A 5 -17.02 -6.54 1.19
C MET A 5 -18.48 -6.06 1.16
N ALA A 6 -19.47 -6.96 0.97
CA ALA A 6 -20.88 -6.57 0.90
C ALA A 6 -21.71 -6.89 2.17
N SER A 7 -21.17 -7.60 3.17
CA SER A 7 -21.98 -8.15 4.27
C SER A 7 -21.92 -7.37 5.60
N CYS A 8 -21.68 -6.06 5.58
CA CYS A 8 -21.62 -5.25 6.80
C CYS A 8 -22.57 -4.05 6.77
N GLN A 9 -23.82 -4.26 6.37
CA GLN A 9 -24.93 -3.36 6.71
C GLN A 9 -26.13 -4.22 7.12
N TYR A 10 -26.88 -3.76 8.13
CA TYR A 10 -28.14 -4.34 8.66
C TYR A 10 -28.01 -5.45 9.71
N ARG A 11 -27.74 -5.06 10.96
CA ARG A 11 -28.29 -5.75 12.14
C ARG A 11 -29.26 -4.80 12.84
N ASN A 12 -30.55 -5.15 12.80
CA ASN A 12 -31.55 -5.03 13.87
C ASN A 12 -32.96 -4.88 13.27
N THR A 13 -33.74 -5.97 13.26
CA THR A 13 -35.21 -5.90 13.15
C THR A 13 -35.82 -7.13 13.83
N PRO A 14 -36.93 -7.02 14.60
CA PRO A 14 -37.48 -8.12 15.40
C PRO A 14 -38.15 -9.20 14.53
N LEU A 15 -38.02 -10.48 14.93
CA LEU A 15 -38.53 -11.66 14.21
C LEU A 15 -40.03 -11.58 13.84
N ASP A 16 -40.86 -10.92 14.64
CA ASP A 16 -42.32 -10.86 14.42
C ASP A 16 -42.75 -10.06 13.17
N GLN A 17 -41.86 -9.23 12.60
CA GLN A 17 -42.15 -8.53 11.35
C GLN A 17 -41.78 -9.33 10.09
N ILE A 18 -41.03 -10.42 10.24
CA ILE A 18 -40.55 -11.25 9.12
C ILE A 18 -41.66 -12.21 8.64
N GLU A 19 -42.43 -12.78 9.57
CA GLU A 19 -43.57 -13.67 9.23
C GLU A 19 -44.73 -12.92 8.55
N GLN A 20 -44.97 -11.65 8.89
CA GLN A 20 -46.01 -10.85 8.23
C GLN A 20 -45.67 -10.51 6.78
N ILE A 21 -44.38 -10.34 6.43
CA ILE A 21 -43.92 -10.00 5.08
C ILE A 21 -43.92 -11.24 4.17
N ALA A 22 -43.54 -12.41 4.69
CA ALA A 22 -43.61 -13.67 3.94
C ALA A 22 -45.05 -14.00 3.50
N SER A 23 -46.04 -13.71 4.34
CA SER A 23 -47.45 -13.95 3.98
C SER A 23 -48.03 -12.97 2.94
N LEU A 24 -47.36 -11.83 2.69
CA LEU A 24 -47.77 -10.84 1.69
C LEU A 24 -47.23 -11.16 0.29
N VAL A 25 -46.04 -11.77 0.19
CA VAL A 25 -45.44 -12.14 -1.11
C VAL A 25 -46.17 -13.34 -1.74
N ASP A 26 -46.67 -14.28 -0.94
CA ASP A 26 -47.48 -15.39 -1.46
C ASP A 26 -48.88 -14.97 -1.95
N ARG A 27 -49.36 -13.78 -1.55
CA ARG A 27 -50.72 -13.33 -1.86
C ARG A 27 -50.83 -12.49 -3.13
N GLU A 28 -49.74 -11.90 -3.61
CA GLU A 28 -49.72 -11.08 -4.84
C GLU A 28 -49.55 -11.88 -6.13
N VAL A 29 -49.21 -13.17 -6.05
CA VAL A 29 -49.17 -14.04 -7.26
C VAL A 29 -50.58 -14.50 -7.69
N LEU A 30 -51.63 -14.25 -6.91
CA LEU A 30 -52.96 -14.81 -7.19
C LEU A 30 -54.11 -13.86 -7.55
N LEU A 31 -54.09 -12.54 -7.32
CA LEU A 31 -55.22 -11.68 -7.72
C LEU A 31 -54.80 -10.25 -8.09
N GLY A 32 -55.36 -9.74 -9.19
CA GLY A 32 -55.03 -8.44 -9.79
C GLY A 32 -55.61 -7.21 -9.10
N LEU A 33 -54.87 -6.10 -9.30
CA LEU A 33 -55.19 -4.67 -9.21
C LEU A 33 -55.80 -4.07 -7.92
N ASP A 34 -55.06 -3.06 -7.45
CA ASP A 34 -55.48 -1.73 -6.98
C ASP A 34 -55.55 -1.45 -5.45
N GLN A 35 -54.84 -0.37 -5.10
CA GLN A 35 -54.91 0.52 -3.90
C GLN A 35 -54.29 0.08 -2.57
N THR A 36 -53.08 0.59 -2.25
CA THR A 36 -52.71 1.26 -0.98
C THR A 36 -51.32 1.95 -1.06
N PRO A 37 -51.13 3.15 -0.46
CA PRO A 37 -49.82 3.61 0.04
C PRO A 37 -49.91 3.96 1.56
N PRO A 38 -48.84 4.39 2.28
CA PRO A 38 -47.38 4.30 2.07
C PRO A 38 -46.63 3.75 3.32
N ASN A 39 -45.30 3.55 3.22
CA ASN A 39 -44.31 3.24 4.29
C ASN A 39 -43.85 1.78 4.50
N VAL A 40 -43.47 1.03 3.45
CA VAL A 40 -42.53 -0.11 3.63
C VAL A 40 -41.71 -0.34 2.34
N LEU A 41 -40.86 0.60 1.92
CA LEU A 41 -39.94 0.36 0.78
C LEU A 41 -38.55 0.96 1.00
N ILE A 42 -38.10 0.99 2.26
CA ILE A 42 -36.72 1.35 2.59
C ILE A 42 -36.17 0.23 3.48
N ASN A 43 -35.18 -0.50 2.95
CA ASN A 43 -34.43 -1.62 3.53
C ASN A 43 -34.99 -3.03 3.24
N LEU A 44 -34.62 -3.57 2.08
CA LEU A 44 -34.55 -5.02 1.86
C LEU A 44 -33.06 -5.41 1.79
N PRO A 45 -32.50 -6.10 2.81
CA PRO A 45 -31.22 -6.78 2.67
C PRO A 45 -31.41 -8.03 1.79
N HIS A 46 -30.35 -8.40 1.09
CA HIS A 46 -30.19 -9.66 0.37
C HIS A 46 -30.81 -10.83 1.15
N LEU A 47 -31.84 -11.46 0.59
CA LEU A 47 -32.47 -12.66 1.14
C LEU A 47 -31.51 -13.84 0.88
N GLU A 48 -30.58 -14.08 1.79
CA GLU A 48 -29.68 -15.24 1.73
C GLU A 48 -30.31 -16.47 2.43
N LEU A 49 -30.42 -17.55 1.63
CA LEU A 49 -30.00 -18.92 1.94
C LEU A 49 -30.86 -19.89 2.78
N GLU A 50 -31.92 -19.49 3.50
CA GLU A 50 -32.72 -20.48 4.27
C GLU A 50 -33.98 -20.99 3.55
N THR A 51 -34.62 -20.19 2.68
CA THR A 51 -35.87 -20.60 2.01
C THR A 51 -35.68 -21.55 0.83
N MET A 52 -34.50 -21.59 0.20
CA MET A 52 -34.20 -22.52 -0.89
C MET A 52 -33.64 -23.87 -0.43
N ALA A 53 -33.16 -23.99 0.82
CA ALA A 53 -32.76 -25.28 1.38
C ALA A 53 -33.96 -26.22 1.58
N MET A 54 -35.17 -25.67 1.79
CA MET A 54 -36.40 -26.46 1.86
C MET A 54 -36.91 -26.99 0.51
N ALA A 55 -36.42 -26.45 -0.62
CA ALA A 55 -36.81 -26.89 -1.96
C ALA A 55 -35.83 -27.89 -2.59
N MET A 56 -34.76 -28.27 -1.87
CA MET A 56 -33.72 -29.21 -2.33
C MET A 56 -33.74 -30.54 -1.57
N GLU A 57 -34.91 -31.01 -1.11
CA GLU A 57 -35.05 -32.41 -0.74
C GLU A 57 -34.87 -33.26 -2.01
N MET A 58 -33.68 -33.85 -2.15
CA MET A 58 -33.48 -34.96 -3.06
C MET A 58 -34.53 -36.04 -2.73
N PRO A 59 -35.25 -36.59 -3.72
CA PRO A 59 -36.22 -37.64 -3.46
C PRO A 59 -35.51 -38.79 -2.75
N ALA A 60 -36.10 -39.28 -1.65
CA ALA A 60 -35.52 -40.34 -0.80
C ALA A 60 -35.07 -41.56 -1.63
N ASP A 61 -35.77 -41.85 -2.73
CA ASP A 61 -35.46 -42.89 -3.70
C ASP A 61 -34.06 -42.74 -4.36
N ALA A 62 -33.56 -41.51 -4.54
CA ALA A 62 -32.25 -41.24 -5.12
C ALA A 62 -31.10 -41.42 -4.10
N VAL A 63 -31.36 -41.21 -2.81
CA VAL A 63 -30.40 -41.48 -1.73
C VAL A 63 -30.33 -42.98 -1.48
N GLU A 64 -31.47 -43.68 -1.47
CA GLU A 64 -31.56 -45.13 -1.32
C GLU A 64 -30.91 -45.87 -2.51
N ALA A 65 -31.08 -45.37 -3.75
CA ALA A 65 -30.39 -45.88 -4.94
C ALA A 65 -28.86 -45.66 -4.90
N ALA A 66 -28.40 -44.53 -4.36
CA ALA A 66 -26.98 -44.25 -4.23
C ALA A 66 -26.31 -45.10 -3.12
N GLU A 67 -27.04 -45.41 -2.04
CA GLU A 67 -26.56 -46.28 -0.96
C GLU A 67 -26.55 -47.77 -1.38
N THR A 68 -27.55 -48.24 -2.12
CA THR A 68 -27.55 -49.60 -2.68
C THR A 68 -26.44 -49.79 -3.72
N THR A 69 -26.18 -48.79 -4.57
CA THR A 69 -25.06 -48.83 -5.52
C THR A 69 -23.70 -48.89 -4.78
N ARG A 70 -23.54 -48.13 -3.70
CA ARG A 70 -22.31 -48.12 -2.88
C ARG A 70 -22.09 -49.43 -2.12
N GLN A 71 -23.16 -50.09 -1.66
CA GLN A 71 -23.09 -51.41 -1.02
C GLN A 71 -22.74 -52.50 -2.04
N HIS A 72 -23.29 -52.44 -3.25
CA HIS A 72 -22.97 -53.37 -4.32
C HIS A 72 -21.51 -53.27 -4.79
N ASP A 73 -20.97 -52.05 -4.93
CA ASP A 73 -19.55 -51.84 -5.24
C ASP A 73 -18.61 -52.38 -4.14
N HIS A 74 -19.02 -52.27 -2.87
CA HIS A 74 -18.24 -52.80 -1.76
C HIS A 74 -18.21 -54.35 -1.75
N GLU A 75 -19.33 -55.00 -2.07
CA GLU A 75 -19.41 -56.46 -2.19
C GLU A 75 -18.60 -56.99 -3.38
N LEU A 76 -18.62 -56.30 -4.52
CA LEU A 76 -17.79 -56.64 -5.69
C LEU A 76 -16.30 -56.50 -5.38
N GLN A 77 -15.91 -55.52 -4.58
CA GLN A 77 -14.52 -55.31 -4.19
C GLN A 77 -14.01 -56.37 -3.19
N ILE A 78 -14.90 -56.89 -2.34
CA ILE A 78 -14.61 -58.03 -1.46
C ILE A 78 -14.48 -59.33 -2.28
N GLN A 79 -15.36 -59.57 -3.26
CA GLN A 79 -15.26 -60.74 -4.15
C GLN A 79 -13.96 -60.74 -4.97
N HIS A 80 -13.52 -59.58 -5.45
CA HIS A 80 -12.27 -59.45 -6.21
C HIS A 80 -11.02 -59.71 -5.34
N GLN A 81 -11.04 -59.34 -4.05
CA GLN A 81 -9.97 -59.66 -3.10
C GLN A 81 -9.89 -61.15 -2.76
N HIS A 82 -11.03 -61.84 -2.65
CA HIS A 82 -11.06 -63.28 -2.40
C HIS A 82 -10.53 -64.10 -3.59
N GLN A 83 -10.69 -63.62 -4.82
CA GLN A 83 -10.17 -64.28 -6.03
C GLN A 83 -8.64 -64.17 -6.14
N HIS A 84 -8.07 -63.03 -5.75
CA HIS A 84 -6.61 -62.81 -5.72
C HIS A 84 -5.88 -63.65 -4.65
N HIS A 85 -6.56 -64.00 -3.55
CA HIS A 85 -5.96 -64.85 -2.50
C HIS A 85 -5.86 -66.34 -2.89
N PHE A 86 -6.71 -66.80 -3.81
CA PHE A 86 -6.71 -68.19 -4.28
C PHE A 86 -5.56 -68.48 -5.27
N GLU A 87 -5.20 -67.50 -6.11
CA GLU A 87 -4.11 -67.64 -7.10
C GLU A 87 -2.70 -67.52 -6.50
N SER A 88 -2.58 -66.94 -5.29
CA SER A 88 -1.28 -66.68 -4.64
C SER A 88 -0.72 -67.85 -3.82
N SER A 89 -1.43 -68.98 -3.73
CA SER A 89 -1.07 -70.11 -2.84
C SER A 89 -0.45 -71.32 -3.53
N THR A 90 -0.04 -71.22 -4.81
CA THR A 90 0.60 -72.33 -5.55
C THR A 90 2.00 -71.97 -6.07
N SER A 91 2.98 -71.84 -5.18
CA SER A 91 4.41 -71.75 -5.56
C SER A 91 5.35 -72.05 -4.37
N SER A 92 6.24 -73.05 -4.52
CA SER A 92 7.46 -73.38 -3.72
C SER A 92 7.28 -73.93 -2.28
N THR A 93 7.97 -74.96 -1.73
CA THR A 93 9.16 -75.78 -2.10
C THR A 93 9.36 -77.00 -1.14
N ASN A 94 9.90 -78.10 -1.69
CA ASN A 94 10.98 -79.01 -1.20
C ASN A 94 10.85 -80.15 -0.12
N THR A 95 11.31 -81.34 -0.59
CA THR A 95 12.22 -82.37 0.00
C THR A 95 11.75 -83.58 0.85
N SER A 96 12.07 -84.77 0.28
CA SER A 96 12.55 -86.04 0.87
C SER A 96 11.58 -87.11 1.46
N SER A 97 11.54 -88.25 0.74
CA SER A 97 11.54 -89.66 1.18
C SER A 97 10.52 -90.20 2.21
N SER A 98 9.54 -90.99 1.75
CA SER A 98 9.42 -92.44 2.02
C SER A 98 8.16 -93.05 1.36
N CYS A 99 8.34 -94.20 0.70
CA CYS A 99 7.42 -95.28 0.27
C CYS A 99 5.96 -95.22 0.83
N ARG A 100 4.85 -95.54 0.14
CA ARG A 100 4.49 -96.47 -0.98
C ARG A 100 2.98 -96.20 -1.33
N PRO A 101 2.27 -96.91 -2.25
CA PRO A 101 1.55 -96.27 -3.37
C PRO A 101 0.02 -96.53 -3.41
N LEU A 102 -0.61 -96.12 -4.54
CA LEU A 102 -1.98 -96.35 -5.04
C LEU A 102 -3.01 -95.29 -4.63
N ALA A 103 -3.83 -94.69 -5.50
CA ALA A 103 -4.17 -95.00 -6.89
C ALA A 103 -4.79 -93.78 -7.60
N THR A 104 -4.74 -93.85 -8.93
CA THR A 104 -5.68 -93.28 -9.91
C THR A 104 -5.77 -91.77 -10.06
N THR A 105 -5.09 -91.33 -11.12
CA THR A 105 -5.43 -90.21 -12.01
C THR A 105 -6.95 -90.07 -12.21
N THR A 106 -7.52 -88.94 -11.77
CA THR A 106 -8.79 -88.43 -12.31
C THR A 106 -8.50 -87.05 -12.89
N THR A 107 -8.39 -87.01 -14.21
CA THR A 107 -8.38 -85.80 -15.03
C THR A 107 -9.63 -84.98 -14.69
N THR A 108 -9.46 -83.82 -14.04
CA THR A 108 -10.53 -82.83 -13.88
C THR A 108 -10.80 -82.21 -15.24
N ALA A 109 -11.85 -82.68 -15.91
CA ALA A 109 -12.40 -81.97 -17.06
C ALA A 109 -12.85 -80.59 -16.59
N VAL A 110 -12.18 -79.54 -17.06
CA VAL A 110 -12.63 -78.16 -16.84
C VAL A 110 -14.00 -78.04 -17.51
N ASP A 111 -15.04 -77.84 -16.70
CA ASP A 111 -16.40 -77.69 -17.20
C ASP A 111 -16.55 -76.32 -17.87
N TYR A 112 -16.18 -76.29 -19.13
CA TYR A 112 -16.20 -75.13 -20.01
C TYR A 112 -17.62 -74.55 -20.15
N SER A 113 -18.67 -75.31 -19.80
CA SER A 113 -20.06 -74.84 -19.82
C SER A 113 -20.36 -73.88 -18.65
N THR A 114 -19.84 -74.16 -17.46
CA THR A 114 -20.03 -73.31 -16.27
C THR A 114 -19.32 -71.96 -16.42
N ILE A 115 -18.10 -71.97 -16.96
CA ILE A 115 -17.33 -70.73 -17.21
C ILE A 115 -18.03 -69.86 -18.25
N LYS A 116 -18.58 -70.45 -19.32
CA LYS A 116 -19.37 -69.73 -20.32
C LYS A 116 -20.65 -69.12 -19.74
N HIS A 117 -21.32 -69.83 -18.83
CA HIS A 117 -22.51 -69.31 -18.15
C HIS A 117 -22.19 -68.08 -17.30
N HIS A 118 -21.14 -68.15 -16.46
CA HIS A 118 -20.74 -67.00 -15.65
C HIS A 118 -20.24 -65.82 -16.48
N LEU A 119 -19.57 -66.06 -17.61
CA LEU A 119 -19.16 -64.99 -18.52
C LEU A 119 -20.38 -64.28 -19.14
N ALA A 120 -21.39 -65.04 -19.58
CA ALA A 120 -22.63 -64.49 -20.12
C ALA A 120 -23.45 -63.73 -19.06
N GLU A 121 -23.42 -64.20 -17.81
CA GLU A 121 -24.06 -63.54 -16.67
C GLU A 121 -23.36 -62.21 -16.31
N ALA A 122 -22.02 -62.19 -16.33
CA ALA A 122 -21.23 -60.98 -16.13
C ALA A 122 -21.45 -59.96 -17.28
N GLU A 123 -21.52 -60.42 -18.53
CA GLU A 123 -21.85 -59.58 -19.68
C GLU A 123 -23.26 -58.97 -19.57
N LEU A 124 -24.23 -59.74 -19.08
CA LEU A 124 -25.58 -59.26 -18.82
C LEU A 124 -25.61 -58.21 -17.70
N GLN A 125 -24.88 -58.43 -16.60
CA GLN A 125 -24.75 -57.47 -15.51
C GLN A 125 -24.08 -56.17 -15.98
N GLN A 126 -23.03 -56.26 -16.81
CA GLN A 126 -22.38 -55.10 -17.41
C GLN A 126 -23.31 -54.32 -18.35
N GLN A 127 -24.16 -55.01 -19.11
CA GLN A 127 -25.17 -54.35 -19.95
C GLN A 127 -26.22 -53.63 -19.09
N GLN A 128 -26.68 -54.27 -18.02
CA GLN A 128 -27.62 -53.66 -17.08
C GLN A 128 -27.02 -52.42 -16.42
N SER A 129 -25.78 -52.47 -15.93
CA SER A 129 -25.11 -51.32 -15.32
C SER A 129 -24.92 -50.16 -16.31
N LEU A 130 -24.64 -50.45 -17.58
CA LEU A 130 -24.52 -49.42 -18.62
C LEU A 130 -25.87 -48.75 -18.92
N VAL A 131 -26.97 -49.51 -18.90
CA VAL A 131 -28.33 -48.95 -19.01
C VAL A 131 -28.62 -48.04 -17.81
N HIS A 132 -28.34 -48.48 -16.58
CA HIS A 132 -28.52 -47.67 -15.38
C HIS A 132 -27.70 -46.37 -15.41
N LEU A 133 -26.43 -46.44 -15.85
CA LEU A 133 -25.58 -45.25 -16.00
C LEU A 133 -26.15 -44.28 -17.05
N THR A 134 -26.65 -44.80 -18.16
CA THR A 134 -27.26 -43.99 -19.23
C THR A 134 -28.53 -43.30 -18.73
N THR A 135 -29.38 -44.02 -17.99
CA THR A 135 -30.58 -43.47 -17.36
C THR A 135 -30.24 -42.40 -16.33
N ALA A 136 -29.26 -42.65 -15.44
CA ALA A 136 -28.82 -41.68 -14.44
C ALA A 136 -28.26 -40.40 -15.09
N THR A 137 -27.47 -40.54 -16.16
CA THR A 137 -26.93 -39.40 -16.92
C THR A 137 -28.05 -38.58 -17.56
N SER A 138 -29.08 -39.23 -18.12
CA SER A 138 -30.24 -38.56 -18.68
C SER A 138 -31.04 -37.79 -17.62
N ILE A 139 -31.18 -38.33 -16.41
CA ILE A 139 -31.85 -37.66 -15.29
C ILE A 139 -31.06 -36.43 -14.84
N LEU A 140 -29.73 -36.55 -14.70
CA LEU A 140 -28.87 -35.42 -14.35
C LEU A 140 -28.92 -34.31 -15.39
N GLN A 141 -28.94 -34.65 -16.68
CA GLN A 141 -29.06 -33.66 -17.75
C GLN A 141 -30.41 -32.95 -17.73
N ALA A 142 -31.50 -33.67 -17.45
CA ALA A 142 -32.82 -33.07 -17.27
C ALA A 142 -32.87 -32.13 -16.06
N ALA A 143 -32.28 -32.55 -14.93
CA ALA A 143 -32.18 -31.73 -13.72
C ALA A 143 -31.34 -30.46 -13.96
N GLN A 144 -30.22 -30.56 -14.68
CA GLN A 144 -29.40 -29.41 -15.05
C GLN A 144 -30.17 -28.43 -15.93
N SER A 145 -30.91 -28.93 -16.93
CA SER A 145 -31.74 -28.07 -17.79
C SER A 145 -32.83 -27.35 -16.99
N GLN A 146 -33.44 -28.01 -16.01
CA GLN A 146 -34.44 -27.39 -15.14
C GLN A 146 -33.81 -26.33 -14.23
N HIS A 147 -32.61 -26.60 -13.67
CA HIS A 147 -31.86 -25.63 -12.89
C HIS A 147 -31.51 -24.38 -13.73
N ASP A 148 -31.02 -24.56 -14.96
CA ASP A 148 -30.66 -23.45 -15.84
C ASP A 148 -31.88 -22.59 -16.21
N MET A 149 -33.04 -23.23 -16.45
CA MET A 149 -34.30 -22.52 -16.64
C MET A 149 -34.72 -21.72 -15.39
N ALA A 150 -34.66 -22.34 -14.20
CA ALA A 150 -35.00 -21.68 -12.96
C ALA A 150 -34.07 -20.49 -12.67
N LYS A 151 -32.77 -20.66 -12.93
CA LYS A 151 -31.77 -19.59 -12.83
C LYS A 151 -32.06 -18.45 -13.78
N SER A 152 -32.41 -18.73 -15.04
CA SER A 152 -32.78 -17.70 -16.01
C SER A 152 -33.99 -16.88 -15.55
N VAL A 153 -35.01 -17.52 -14.99
CA VAL A 153 -36.21 -16.83 -14.45
C VAL A 153 -35.86 -15.97 -13.24
N TYR A 154 -34.95 -16.45 -12.38
CA TYR A 154 -34.44 -15.68 -11.25
C TYR A 154 -33.67 -14.44 -11.71
N ASP A 155 -32.73 -14.61 -12.65
CA ASP A 155 -31.93 -13.51 -13.19
C ASP A 155 -32.82 -12.43 -13.85
N GLU A 156 -33.86 -12.84 -14.59
CA GLU A 156 -34.86 -11.93 -15.16
C GLU A 156 -35.65 -11.18 -14.08
N SER A 157 -36.02 -11.86 -13.00
CA SER A 157 -36.73 -11.26 -11.87
C SER A 157 -35.86 -10.24 -11.13
N VAL A 158 -34.57 -10.54 -10.91
CA VAL A 158 -33.60 -9.60 -10.33
C VAL A 158 -33.46 -8.36 -11.21
N ALA A 159 -33.28 -8.53 -12.53
CA ALA A 159 -33.17 -7.42 -13.46
C ALA A 159 -34.43 -6.52 -13.45
N LYS A 160 -35.62 -7.13 -13.32
CA LYS A 160 -36.88 -6.40 -13.20
C LYS A 160 -36.94 -5.58 -11.91
N VAL A 161 -36.56 -6.14 -10.77
CA VAL A 161 -36.50 -5.42 -9.49
C VAL A 161 -35.52 -4.24 -9.56
N GLU A 162 -34.32 -4.44 -10.11
CA GLU A 162 -33.34 -3.38 -10.31
C GLU A 162 -33.88 -2.24 -11.19
N SER A 163 -34.60 -2.60 -12.26
CA SER A 163 -35.22 -1.61 -13.15
C SER A 163 -36.29 -0.78 -12.45
N LEU A 164 -37.13 -1.40 -11.60
CA LEU A 164 -38.18 -0.72 -10.85
C LEU A 164 -37.59 0.19 -9.77
N GLN A 165 -36.54 -0.26 -9.09
CA GLN A 165 -35.81 0.56 -8.11
C GLN A 165 -35.21 1.80 -8.77
N LEU A 166 -34.63 1.66 -9.97
CA LEU A 166 -34.09 2.79 -10.72
C LEU A 166 -35.19 3.78 -11.13
N GLN A 167 -36.32 3.27 -11.62
CA GLN A 167 -37.49 4.10 -11.97
C GLN A 167 -38.02 4.88 -10.75
N TYR A 168 -38.18 4.22 -9.61
CA TYR A 168 -38.65 4.85 -8.38
C TYR A 168 -37.68 5.92 -7.87
N ARG A 169 -36.38 5.64 -7.91
CA ARG A 169 -35.34 6.62 -7.56
C ARG A 169 -35.40 7.86 -8.46
N GLN A 170 -35.58 7.67 -9.76
CA GLN A 170 -35.73 8.77 -10.72
C GLN A 170 -36.99 9.59 -10.45
N GLN A 171 -38.11 8.94 -10.17
CA GLN A 171 -39.36 9.61 -9.82
C GLN A 171 -39.20 10.48 -8.57
N ILE A 172 -38.67 9.92 -7.47
CA ILE A 172 -38.42 10.69 -6.24
C ILE A 172 -37.53 11.89 -6.53
N MET A 173 -36.44 11.69 -7.28
CA MET A 173 -35.53 12.78 -7.62
C MET A 173 -36.26 13.89 -8.38
N GLU A 174 -37.06 13.57 -9.38
CA GLU A 174 -37.81 14.55 -10.17
C GLU A 174 -38.84 15.30 -9.32
N GLU A 175 -39.61 14.60 -8.49
CA GLU A 175 -40.56 15.21 -7.55
C GLU A 175 -39.87 16.18 -6.57
N GLN A 176 -38.74 15.77 -5.99
CA GLN A 176 -37.99 16.60 -5.05
C GLN A 176 -37.34 17.81 -5.72
N LEU A 177 -36.97 17.71 -7.01
CA LEU A 177 -36.42 18.83 -7.79
C LEU A 177 -37.47 19.91 -8.11
N GLN A 178 -38.76 19.55 -8.17
CA GLN A 178 -39.86 20.52 -8.36
C GLN A 178 -40.14 21.37 -7.12
N GLN A 179 -39.75 20.92 -5.93
CA GLN A 179 -40.03 21.67 -4.71
C GLN A 179 -39.30 23.03 -4.67
N PRO A 180 -39.93 24.10 -4.15
CA PRO A 180 -39.28 25.40 -4.04
C PRO A 180 -38.30 25.42 -2.86
N CYS A 181 -37.02 25.15 -3.13
CA CYS A 181 -35.96 25.30 -2.13
C CYS A 181 -34.70 25.95 -2.71
N GLN A 182 -33.92 26.60 -1.84
CA GLN A 182 -32.68 27.30 -2.24
C GLN A 182 -31.69 26.38 -2.97
N TRP A 183 -31.63 25.10 -2.60
CA TRP A 183 -30.76 24.13 -3.29
C TRP A 183 -31.21 23.92 -4.73
N ASN A 184 -32.51 23.73 -4.98
CA ASN A 184 -33.07 23.53 -6.33
C ASN A 184 -32.90 24.79 -7.21
N VAL A 185 -32.91 26.00 -6.61
CA VAL A 185 -32.60 27.25 -7.31
C VAL A 185 -31.14 27.26 -7.78
N MET A 186 -30.20 26.93 -6.91
CA MET A 186 -28.77 26.89 -7.27
C MET A 186 -28.45 25.76 -8.25
N TYR A 187 -29.13 24.62 -8.14
CA TYR A 187 -29.03 23.52 -9.09
C TYR A 187 -29.46 23.93 -10.51
N ARG A 188 -30.57 24.66 -10.66
CA ARG A 188 -30.99 25.22 -11.96
C ARG A 188 -29.96 26.20 -12.52
N LYS A 189 -29.41 27.09 -11.68
CA LYS A 189 -28.32 27.98 -12.09
C LYS A 189 -27.08 27.23 -12.57
N LEU A 190 -26.79 26.06 -12.00
CA LEU A 190 -25.69 25.22 -12.47
C LEU A 190 -26.00 24.58 -13.84
N ILE A 191 -27.25 24.21 -14.12
CA ILE A 191 -27.66 23.73 -15.45
C ILE A 191 -27.48 24.85 -16.49
N GLU A 192 -27.97 26.05 -16.21
CA GLU A 192 -27.79 27.23 -17.08
C GLU A 192 -26.30 27.54 -17.31
N TRP A 193 -25.48 27.43 -16.26
CA TRP A 193 -24.02 27.55 -16.36
C TRP A 193 -23.44 26.49 -17.31
N LYS A 194 -23.83 25.22 -17.12
CA LYS A 194 -23.34 24.10 -17.92
C LYS A 194 -23.65 24.29 -19.40
N GLU A 195 -24.88 24.71 -19.72
CA GLU A 195 -25.31 24.96 -21.10
C GLU A 195 -24.53 26.11 -21.75
N SER A 196 -24.26 27.18 -20.99
CA SER A 196 -23.53 28.35 -21.50
C SER A 196 -22.01 28.17 -21.59
N HIS A 197 -21.43 27.18 -20.89
CA HIS A 197 -19.98 26.99 -20.77
C HIS A 197 -19.50 25.64 -21.34
N GLY A 198 -20.13 25.17 -22.41
CA GLY A 198 -19.65 24.01 -23.18
C GLY A 198 -19.79 22.67 -22.46
N GLY A 199 -20.74 22.56 -21.54
CA GLY A 199 -21.02 21.31 -20.83
C GLY A 199 -20.26 21.13 -19.51
N ASP A 200 -19.40 22.07 -19.12
CA ASP A 200 -18.62 21.97 -17.88
C ASP A 200 -19.42 22.42 -16.65
N THR A 201 -19.33 21.63 -15.58
CA THR A 201 -19.91 21.94 -14.26
C THR A 201 -18.90 22.58 -13.32
N THR A 202 -17.64 22.77 -13.75
CA THR A 202 -16.66 23.54 -13.00
C THR A 202 -16.92 25.04 -13.17
N VAL A 203 -17.29 25.68 -12.06
CA VAL A 203 -17.48 27.13 -12.00
C VAL A 203 -16.16 27.73 -11.49
N PRO A 204 -15.46 28.60 -12.24
CA PRO A 204 -14.20 29.19 -11.81
C PRO A 204 -14.33 30.04 -10.55
N CYS A 205 -13.32 29.98 -9.68
CA CYS A 205 -13.15 30.92 -8.57
C CYS A 205 -12.18 32.02 -9.03
N ASP A 206 -12.63 32.94 -9.89
CA ASP A 206 -11.80 34.09 -10.24
C ASP A 206 -12.08 35.22 -9.25
N THR A 207 -11.06 35.57 -8.46
CA THR A 207 -11.10 36.70 -7.53
C THR A 207 -11.27 38.05 -8.24
N LYS A 208 -11.15 38.07 -9.57
CA LYS A 208 -11.42 39.22 -10.44
C LYS A 208 -12.79 39.20 -11.10
N CYS A 209 -13.59 38.14 -10.92
CA CYS A 209 -14.93 38.07 -11.48
C CYS A 209 -15.87 39.06 -10.74
N SER A 210 -16.43 40.02 -11.47
CA SER A 210 -17.29 41.06 -10.88
C SER A 210 -18.73 40.60 -10.62
N SER A 211 -19.13 39.40 -11.07
CA SER A 211 -20.49 38.90 -10.89
C SER A 211 -20.67 38.20 -9.53
N SER A 212 -21.43 38.83 -8.64
CA SER A 212 -21.83 38.28 -7.33
C SER A 212 -22.53 36.92 -7.45
N GLU A 213 -23.23 36.67 -8.56
CA GLU A 213 -23.97 35.41 -8.78
C GLU A 213 -23.04 34.24 -9.09
N ILE A 214 -22.01 34.46 -9.90
CA ILE A 214 -21.00 33.43 -10.24
C ILE A 214 -20.22 33.03 -8.98
N ILE A 215 -19.86 34.00 -8.13
CA ILE A 215 -19.18 33.73 -6.86
C ILE A 215 -20.04 32.88 -5.92
N LYS A 216 -21.35 33.18 -5.83
CA LYS A 216 -22.29 32.39 -5.03
C LYS A 216 -22.46 30.97 -5.59
N LEU A 217 -22.53 30.84 -6.92
CA LEU A 217 -22.62 29.54 -7.59
C LEU A 217 -21.36 28.71 -7.37
N ASN A 218 -20.17 29.29 -7.53
CA ASN A 218 -18.90 28.64 -7.23
C ASN A 218 -18.85 28.15 -5.78
N ARG A 219 -19.21 28.99 -4.81
CA ARG A 219 -19.26 28.60 -3.40
C ARG A 219 -20.22 27.44 -3.16
N TRP A 220 -21.39 27.47 -3.79
CA TRP A 220 -22.37 26.40 -3.68
C TRP A 220 -21.84 25.08 -4.27
N VAL A 221 -21.20 25.12 -5.44
CA VAL A 221 -20.56 23.96 -6.10
C VAL A 221 -19.45 23.38 -5.21
N VAL A 222 -18.59 24.21 -4.63
CA VAL A 222 -17.55 23.78 -3.69
C VAL A 222 -18.16 23.12 -2.45
N ASN A 223 -19.25 23.68 -1.92
CA ASN A 223 -19.96 23.08 -0.80
C ASN A 223 -20.55 21.71 -1.15
N GLN A 224 -21.07 21.51 -2.38
CA GLN A 224 -21.57 20.19 -2.79
C GLN A 224 -20.46 19.13 -2.77
N ARG A 225 -19.27 19.47 -3.27
CA ARG A 225 -18.10 18.56 -3.23
C ARG A 225 -17.69 18.21 -1.81
N THR A 226 -17.73 19.18 -0.90
CA THR A 226 -17.43 18.94 0.52
C THR A 226 -18.50 18.07 1.17
N SER A 227 -19.80 18.36 0.95
CA SER A 227 -20.90 17.52 1.44
C SER A 227 -20.84 16.09 0.92
N TYR A 228 -20.45 15.89 -0.33
CA TYR A 228 -20.30 14.56 -0.92
C TYR A 228 -19.15 13.75 -0.32
N LYS A 229 -18.06 14.41 0.10
CA LYS A 229 -17.01 13.72 0.87
C LYS A 229 -17.53 13.18 2.19
N TYR A 230 -18.40 13.92 2.89
CA TYR A 230 -19.05 13.44 4.10
C TYR A 230 -20.02 12.29 3.81
N PHE A 231 -20.79 12.40 2.73
CA PHE A 231 -21.68 11.33 2.25
C PHE A 231 -20.93 10.02 1.97
N MET A 232 -19.79 10.09 1.28
CA MET A 232 -18.93 8.92 1.01
C MET A 232 -18.34 8.29 2.29
N ASN A 233 -18.24 9.06 3.37
CA ASN A 233 -17.81 8.58 4.68
C ASN A 233 -18.98 8.07 5.55
N GLY A 234 -20.19 7.96 4.98
CA GLY A 234 -21.39 7.47 5.66
C GLY A 234 -22.24 8.55 6.35
N ASP A 235 -21.87 9.83 6.26
CA ASP A 235 -22.65 10.93 6.83
C ASP A 235 -23.60 11.55 5.79
N THR A 236 -24.86 11.13 5.86
CA THR A 236 -25.95 11.59 4.97
C THR A 236 -26.60 12.90 5.41
N LYS A 237 -26.13 13.52 6.51
CA LYS A 237 -26.69 14.79 7.01
C LYS A 237 -26.43 15.97 6.07
N HIS A 238 -25.33 15.91 5.33
CA HIS A 238 -24.80 17.05 4.59
C HIS A 238 -25.30 17.16 3.14
N ILE A 239 -25.77 16.05 2.56
CA ILE A 239 -26.41 16.00 1.23
C ILE A 239 -27.36 14.81 1.19
N LYS A 240 -28.55 15.03 0.63
CA LYS A 240 -29.58 14.00 0.48
C LYS A 240 -29.32 13.18 -0.79
N ASP A 241 -29.71 11.91 -0.80
CA ASP A 241 -29.47 10.99 -1.91
C ASP A 241 -29.95 11.53 -3.26
N TYR A 242 -31.18 12.04 -3.33
CA TYR A 242 -31.74 12.59 -4.57
C TYR A 242 -30.91 13.77 -5.14
N ARG A 243 -30.20 14.51 -4.28
CA ARG A 243 -29.33 15.63 -4.70
C ARG A 243 -28.04 15.12 -5.32
N VAL A 244 -27.51 14.01 -4.80
CA VAL A 244 -26.38 13.30 -5.39
C VAL A 244 -26.79 12.75 -6.75
N ASP A 245 -27.94 12.07 -6.83
CA ASP A 245 -28.47 11.54 -8.10
C ASP A 245 -28.70 12.63 -9.13
N ALA A 246 -29.29 13.77 -8.74
CA ALA A 246 -29.50 14.91 -9.62
C ALA A 246 -28.18 15.49 -10.15
N LEU A 247 -27.18 15.65 -9.30
CA LEU A 247 -25.86 16.13 -9.69
C LEU A 247 -25.14 15.10 -10.60
N ASN A 248 -25.28 13.81 -10.34
CA ASN A 248 -24.78 12.74 -11.22
C ASN A 248 -25.45 12.77 -12.59
N LYS A 249 -26.77 12.97 -12.66
CA LYS A 249 -27.54 13.06 -13.91
C LYS A 249 -27.03 14.17 -14.83
N ILE A 250 -26.54 15.28 -14.27
CA ILE A 250 -25.95 16.38 -15.05
C ILE A 250 -24.43 16.24 -15.26
N GLY A 251 -23.82 15.12 -14.88
CA GLY A 251 -22.38 14.91 -15.03
C GLY A 251 -21.54 15.83 -14.14
N PHE A 252 -21.99 16.09 -12.91
CA PHE A 252 -21.30 16.97 -11.98
C PHE A 252 -19.92 16.44 -11.61
N VAL A 253 -18.92 17.31 -11.68
CA VAL A 253 -17.54 16.97 -11.33
C VAL A 253 -17.35 17.04 -9.80
N TRP A 254 -17.42 15.89 -9.14
CA TRP A 254 -17.17 15.76 -7.69
C TRP A 254 -15.70 15.97 -7.31
N SER A 255 -14.78 15.46 -8.13
CA SER A 255 -13.33 15.62 -7.95
C SER A 255 -12.73 16.42 -9.11
N VAL A 256 -12.51 17.72 -8.88
CA VAL A 256 -11.83 18.60 -9.86
C VAL A 256 -10.43 18.10 -10.20
N PRO A 257 -9.59 17.66 -9.24
CA PRO A 257 -8.27 17.15 -9.56
C PRO A 257 -8.31 15.96 -10.52
N ASP A 258 -9.24 15.01 -10.32
CA ASP A 258 -9.36 13.83 -11.17
C ASP A 258 -9.91 14.18 -12.56
N HIS A 259 -10.92 15.05 -12.63
CA HIS A 259 -11.44 15.52 -13.91
C HIS A 259 -10.39 16.30 -14.73
N LEU A 260 -9.62 17.19 -14.08
CA LEU A 260 -8.51 17.87 -14.73
C LEU A 260 -7.43 16.90 -15.17
N TRP A 261 -7.15 15.86 -14.38
CA TRP A 261 -6.23 14.81 -14.76
C TRP A 261 -6.68 14.12 -16.06
N GLU A 262 -7.92 13.64 -16.10
CA GLU A 262 -8.48 12.96 -17.28
C GLU A 262 -8.46 13.85 -18.52
N SER A 263 -8.87 15.11 -18.39
CA SER A 263 -8.82 16.08 -19.48
C SER A 263 -7.39 16.30 -20.00
N ASN A 264 -6.40 16.44 -19.11
CA ASN A 264 -5.01 16.61 -19.52
C ASN A 264 -4.42 15.34 -20.17
N VAL A 265 -4.84 14.14 -19.73
CA VAL A 265 -4.41 12.87 -20.34
C VAL A 265 -4.99 12.73 -21.75
N GLU A 266 -6.24 13.11 -21.96
CA GLU A 266 -6.86 13.11 -23.30
C GLU A 266 -6.19 14.13 -24.23
N GLU A 267 -5.93 15.34 -23.73
CA GLU A 267 -5.20 16.37 -24.49
C GLU A 267 -3.76 15.91 -24.84
N LEU A 268 -3.11 15.17 -23.93
CA LEU A 268 -1.81 14.56 -24.17
C LEU A 268 -1.87 13.46 -25.24
N ARG A 269 -2.93 12.66 -25.26
CA ARG A 269 -3.16 11.64 -26.29
C ARG A 269 -3.37 12.29 -27.66
N GLN A 270 -4.18 13.34 -27.74
CA GLN A 270 -4.40 14.10 -28.98
C GLN A 270 -3.10 14.72 -29.49
N TYR A 271 -2.32 15.35 -28.61
CA TYR A 271 -1.02 15.90 -28.95
C TYR A 271 -0.07 14.83 -29.50
N HIS A 272 -0.04 13.63 -28.92
CA HIS A 272 0.77 12.54 -29.46
C HIS A 272 0.26 12.04 -30.81
N ALA A 273 -1.05 11.97 -31.03
CA ALA A 273 -1.62 11.60 -32.32
C ALA A 273 -1.24 12.60 -33.43
N GLU A 274 -1.14 13.88 -33.11
CA GLU A 274 -0.81 14.95 -34.05
C GLU A 274 0.70 15.09 -34.31
N PHE A 275 1.52 15.05 -33.25
CA PHE A 275 2.97 15.34 -33.34
C PHE A 275 3.88 14.11 -33.22
N GLY A 276 3.33 12.93 -32.90
CA GLY A 276 4.08 11.68 -32.78
C GLY A 276 5.03 11.61 -31.56
N HIS A 277 4.94 12.56 -30.63
CA HIS A 277 5.79 12.60 -29.44
C HIS A 277 5.10 13.28 -28.24
N PHE A 278 5.59 13.01 -27.03
CA PHE A 278 5.08 13.58 -25.78
C PHE A 278 5.90 14.78 -25.25
N ASN A 279 6.68 15.44 -26.10
CA ASN A 279 7.56 16.55 -25.70
C ASN A 279 6.92 17.92 -25.96
N VAL A 280 5.92 18.25 -25.16
CA VAL A 280 5.17 19.51 -25.28
C VAL A 280 6.02 20.68 -24.82
N THR A 281 6.23 21.68 -25.69
CA THR A 281 6.94 22.91 -25.32
C THR A 281 5.98 23.94 -24.69
N GLN A 282 6.51 24.82 -23.82
CA GLN A 282 5.69 25.88 -23.23
C GLN A 282 5.12 26.88 -24.26
N LYS A 283 5.70 26.96 -25.46
CA LYS A 283 5.25 27.84 -26.54
C LYS A 283 4.04 27.26 -27.28
N GLU A 284 3.99 25.94 -27.43
CA GLU A 284 2.87 25.24 -28.08
C GLU A 284 1.67 25.18 -27.14
N ASN A 285 1.87 24.64 -25.93
CA ASN A 285 0.80 24.54 -24.95
C ASN A 285 1.37 24.62 -23.53
N ARG A 286 1.22 25.80 -22.91
CA ARG A 286 1.75 26.06 -21.57
C ARG A 286 1.14 25.14 -20.50
N LYS A 287 -0.16 24.84 -20.60
CA LYS A 287 -0.87 24.01 -19.60
C LYS A 287 -0.40 22.57 -19.69
N LEU A 288 -0.42 22.01 -20.91
CA LEU A 288 -0.02 20.63 -21.16
C LEU A 288 1.48 20.41 -20.91
N ALA A 289 2.35 21.37 -21.26
CA ALA A 289 3.78 21.32 -20.93
C ALA A 289 4.04 21.31 -19.41
N GLN A 290 3.29 22.09 -18.65
CA GLN A 290 3.36 22.06 -17.19
C GLN A 290 2.87 20.74 -16.61
N PHE A 291 1.79 20.19 -17.17
CA PHE A 291 1.27 18.87 -16.80
C PHE A 291 2.31 17.77 -17.03
N VAL A 292 2.87 17.67 -18.23
CA VAL A 292 3.94 16.71 -18.57
C VAL A 292 5.17 16.89 -17.68
N SER A 293 5.59 18.13 -17.41
CA SER A 293 6.70 18.39 -16.49
C SER A 293 6.42 17.91 -15.07
N ARG A 294 5.19 18.11 -14.57
CA ARG A 294 4.76 17.62 -13.26
C ARG A 294 4.71 16.09 -13.24
N LEU A 295 4.21 15.44 -14.28
CA LEU A 295 4.21 13.96 -14.41
C LEU A 295 5.62 13.38 -14.31
N ARG A 296 6.57 13.92 -15.09
CA ARG A 296 7.96 13.44 -15.09
C ARG A 296 8.66 13.71 -13.76
N THR A 297 8.37 14.86 -13.14
CA THR A 297 8.87 15.19 -11.80
C THR A 297 8.29 14.26 -10.74
N ALA A 298 6.99 14.00 -10.77
CA ALA A 298 6.30 13.08 -9.86
C ALA A 298 6.81 11.64 -10.02
N MET A 299 7.04 11.17 -11.25
CA MET A 299 7.62 9.84 -11.49
C MET A 299 9.08 9.76 -11.02
N SER A 300 9.88 10.81 -11.26
CA SER A 300 11.24 10.92 -10.72
C SER A 300 11.23 10.88 -9.19
N HIS A 301 10.35 11.63 -8.54
CA HIS A 301 10.17 11.61 -7.09
C HIS A 301 9.69 10.25 -6.59
N LYS A 302 8.77 9.58 -7.28
CA LYS A 302 8.30 8.24 -6.93
C LYS A 302 9.41 7.19 -7.05
N ARG A 303 10.22 7.23 -8.11
CA ARG A 303 11.41 6.36 -8.28
C ARG A 303 12.49 6.62 -7.23
N GLN A 304 12.61 7.87 -6.78
CA GLN A 304 13.51 8.27 -5.69
C GLN A 304 12.91 8.05 -4.30
N GLY A 305 11.69 7.50 -4.19
CA GLY A 305 10.99 7.27 -2.92
C GLY A 305 10.60 8.54 -2.16
N LEU A 306 10.59 9.71 -2.81
CA LEU A 306 10.39 11.03 -2.19
C LEU A 306 8.93 11.39 -1.94
N ILE A 307 7.99 10.87 -2.74
CA ILE A 307 6.54 11.16 -2.67
C ILE A 307 5.73 9.95 -3.18
N GLN A 308 4.79 9.43 -2.38
CA GLN A 308 3.89 8.33 -2.79
C GLN A 308 2.53 8.78 -3.34
N GLN A 309 2.03 9.98 -2.99
CA GLN A 309 0.61 10.32 -3.18
C GLN A 309 0.25 11.11 -4.46
N GLU A 310 1.19 11.71 -5.19
CA GLU A 310 0.83 12.51 -6.38
C GLU A 310 0.56 11.66 -7.64
N LEU A 311 1.11 10.45 -7.71
CA LEU A 311 1.07 9.58 -8.89
C LEU A 311 0.76 8.12 -8.48
N THR A 312 -0.53 7.76 -8.44
CA THR A 312 -1.00 6.40 -8.14
C THR A 312 -0.58 5.41 -9.21
N ASP A 313 -0.54 4.11 -8.88
CA ASP A 313 -0.16 3.06 -9.84
C ASP A 313 -1.13 3.00 -11.03
N ASP A 314 -2.43 3.18 -10.80
CA ASP A 314 -3.43 3.26 -11.87
C ASP A 314 -3.15 4.40 -12.86
N ARG A 315 -2.73 5.56 -12.35
CA ARG A 315 -2.36 6.72 -13.19
C ARG A 315 -1.11 6.44 -14.01
N ILE A 316 -0.17 5.67 -13.49
CA ILE A 316 1.03 5.23 -14.21
C ILE A 316 0.64 4.25 -15.30
N GLN A 317 -0.09 3.19 -14.96
CA GLN A 317 -0.53 2.18 -15.91
C GLN A 317 -1.32 2.80 -17.07
N ARG A 318 -2.15 3.81 -16.78
CA ARG A 318 -2.89 4.53 -17.81
C ARG A 318 -2.01 5.35 -18.74
N LEU A 319 -0.96 6.00 -18.22
CA LEU A 319 0.03 6.69 -19.04
C LEU A 319 0.94 5.71 -19.81
N ASP A 320 1.26 4.57 -19.23
CA ASP A 320 2.01 3.50 -19.90
C ASP A 320 1.19 2.89 -21.04
N SER A 321 -0.14 2.78 -20.89
CA SER A 321 -1.02 2.27 -21.96
C SER A 321 -1.04 3.14 -23.22
N ILE A 322 -0.68 4.43 -23.10
CA ILE A 322 -0.49 5.33 -24.24
C ILE A 322 0.98 5.43 -24.66
N ASN A 323 1.85 4.53 -24.19
CA ASN A 323 3.30 4.52 -24.40
C ASN A 323 3.96 5.85 -24.00
N PHE A 324 3.48 6.49 -22.93
CA PHE A 324 4.02 7.76 -22.48
C PHE A 324 5.50 7.63 -22.07
N ILE A 325 6.34 8.48 -22.63
CA ILE A 325 7.77 8.49 -22.33
C ILE A 325 8.05 9.35 -21.09
N TRP A 326 8.31 8.68 -19.97
CA TRP A 326 8.67 9.29 -18.68
C TRP A 326 10.01 10.04 -18.71
N GLU A 327 10.94 9.59 -19.55
CA GLU A 327 12.27 10.20 -19.68
C GLU A 327 12.41 10.87 -21.04
N THR A 328 12.44 12.20 -21.10
CA THR A 328 13.05 12.82 -22.28
C THR A 328 14.52 12.47 -22.24
N LYS A 329 15.02 11.71 -23.24
CA LYS A 329 16.43 11.83 -23.67
C LYS A 329 16.72 13.31 -23.59
N GLY A 330 17.58 13.68 -22.65
CA GLY A 330 17.63 15.04 -22.13
C GLY A 330 17.60 16.02 -23.28
N ARG A 331 17.00 17.20 -23.08
CA ARG A 331 17.47 18.37 -23.83
C ARG A 331 18.97 18.19 -23.94
N SER A 332 19.44 18.00 -25.18
CA SER A 332 20.73 18.51 -25.55
C SER A 332 20.62 19.97 -25.13
N THR A 333 21.02 20.25 -23.89
CA THR A 333 21.45 21.58 -23.56
C THR A 333 22.47 21.81 -24.65
N SER A 334 22.22 22.81 -25.47
CA SER A 334 23.27 23.52 -26.15
C SER A 334 24.20 24.14 -25.09
N ASN A 335 24.73 23.34 -24.18
CA ASN A 335 26.10 23.49 -23.74
C ASN A 335 26.89 22.84 -24.84
N GLU A 336 27.06 23.62 -25.92
CA GLU A 336 28.34 23.71 -26.57
C GLU A 336 29.41 23.40 -25.54
N THR A 337 29.90 22.17 -25.65
CA THR A 337 31.07 21.64 -24.98
C THR A 337 32.01 22.81 -24.72
N VAL A 338 32.16 23.22 -23.45
CA VAL A 338 33.43 23.82 -23.13
C VAL A 338 34.39 22.65 -23.25
N LYS A 339 34.99 22.51 -24.44
CA LYS A 339 35.93 21.44 -24.77
C LYS A 339 36.88 21.33 -23.59
N PHE A 340 37.11 20.11 -23.13
CA PHE A 340 37.97 19.81 -21.98
C PHE A 340 39.25 20.65 -22.03
N ASP A 341 39.85 20.77 -23.22
CA ASP A 341 41.05 21.54 -23.53
C ASP A 341 40.94 23.03 -23.15
N VAL A 342 39.80 23.66 -23.43
CA VAL A 342 39.56 25.08 -23.11
C VAL A 342 39.47 25.29 -21.60
N MET A 343 38.75 24.41 -20.89
CA MET A 343 38.66 24.49 -19.42
C MET A 343 39.96 24.11 -18.73
N TYR A 344 40.69 23.15 -19.29
CA TYR A 344 42.02 22.77 -18.85
C TYR A 344 42.99 23.96 -18.97
N ASN A 345 43.03 24.63 -20.12
CA ASN A 345 43.86 25.82 -20.33
C ASN A 345 43.46 26.98 -19.40
N HIS A 346 42.17 27.16 -19.11
CA HIS A 346 41.72 28.11 -18.09
C HIS A 346 42.19 27.72 -16.68
N LEU A 347 42.27 26.44 -16.35
CA LEU A 347 42.76 25.95 -15.06
C LEU A 347 44.29 26.07 -14.95
N VAL A 348 45.02 25.86 -16.05
CA VAL A 348 46.48 26.09 -16.15
C VAL A 348 46.80 27.56 -15.89
N SER A 349 46.19 28.47 -16.66
CA SER A 349 46.37 29.91 -16.46
C SER A 349 45.90 30.39 -15.08
N PHE A 350 44.89 29.76 -14.50
CA PHE A 350 44.49 30.02 -13.11
C PHE A 350 45.60 29.61 -12.12
N LYS A 351 46.21 28.44 -12.30
CA LYS A 351 47.32 27.98 -11.46
C LYS A 351 48.56 28.87 -11.59
N GLU A 352 48.90 29.32 -12.79
CA GLU A 352 50.03 30.24 -13.01
C GLU A 352 49.85 31.57 -12.25
N ILE A 353 48.62 32.11 -12.23
CA ILE A 353 48.33 33.39 -11.58
C ILE A 353 48.24 33.24 -10.05
N TYR A 354 47.61 32.17 -9.56
CA TYR A 354 47.25 32.03 -8.14
C TYR A 354 48.08 30.98 -7.39
N GLY A 355 49.00 30.29 -8.06
CA GLY A 355 49.86 29.25 -7.49
C GLY A 355 49.14 27.95 -7.11
N HIS A 356 47.82 27.84 -7.29
CA HIS A 356 47.03 26.68 -6.88
C HIS A 356 45.77 26.48 -7.74
N THR A 357 45.15 25.29 -7.67
CA THR A 357 43.89 24.95 -8.38
C THR A 357 42.61 25.13 -7.53
N LYS A 358 42.71 25.73 -6.33
CA LYS A 358 41.62 25.87 -5.33
C LYS A 358 40.64 27.01 -5.63
N VAL A 359 39.86 26.89 -6.70
CA VAL A 359 38.97 27.97 -7.18
C VAL A 359 37.82 28.32 -6.19
N ASN A 360 37.30 27.34 -5.44
CA ASN A 360 36.17 27.54 -4.53
C ASN A 360 36.48 28.46 -3.32
N LYS A 361 37.76 28.57 -2.94
CA LYS A 361 38.20 29.46 -1.85
C LYS A 361 38.19 30.91 -2.32
N LEU A 362 38.72 31.17 -3.52
CA LEU A 362 38.70 32.50 -4.14
C LEU A 362 37.30 32.96 -4.56
N GLU A 363 36.40 32.08 -5.00
CA GLU A 363 35.03 32.48 -5.33
C GLU A 363 34.28 33.07 -4.12
N LYS A 364 34.56 32.56 -2.92
CA LYS A 364 34.03 33.11 -1.66
C LYS A 364 34.63 34.47 -1.32
N GLU A 365 35.89 34.71 -1.65
CA GLU A 365 36.57 35.99 -1.46
C GLU A 365 36.08 37.03 -2.48
N TRP A 366 35.84 36.64 -3.74
CA TRP A 366 35.23 37.49 -4.79
C TRP A 366 33.81 37.91 -4.44
N LYS A 367 32.98 36.98 -3.94
CA LYS A 367 31.60 37.28 -3.51
C LYS A 367 31.54 38.23 -2.32
N LYS A 368 32.62 38.28 -1.52
CA LYS A 368 32.77 39.18 -0.37
C LYS A 368 33.47 40.51 -0.72
N GLY A 369 33.81 40.75 -1.99
CA GLY A 369 34.47 41.97 -2.44
C GLY A 369 35.93 42.13 -1.96
N LEU A 370 36.54 41.07 -1.43
CA LEU A 370 37.91 41.09 -0.89
C LEU A 370 38.98 41.02 -2.00
N SER A 371 38.61 40.63 -3.22
CA SER A 371 39.48 40.65 -4.40
C SER A 371 38.64 40.70 -5.70
N VAL A 372 39.22 41.23 -6.78
CA VAL A 372 38.54 41.36 -8.09
C VAL A 372 38.96 40.19 -8.99
N PRO A 373 38.03 39.37 -9.53
CA PRO A 373 38.37 38.36 -10.51
C PRO A 373 38.84 39.03 -11.81
N PRO A 374 40.08 38.82 -12.29
CA PRO A 374 40.62 39.55 -13.44
C PRO A 374 39.95 39.17 -14.76
N LYS A 375 39.33 37.98 -14.85
CA LYS A 375 38.74 37.49 -16.10
C LYS A 375 37.40 36.77 -15.87
N LYS A 376 36.38 37.13 -16.66
CA LYS A 376 35.06 36.44 -16.69
C LYS A 376 35.18 34.92 -16.97
N VAL A 377 36.28 34.49 -17.60
CA VAL A 377 36.52 33.09 -17.99
C VAL A 377 36.65 32.11 -16.81
N TYR A 378 37.08 32.56 -15.61
CA TYR A 378 37.28 31.67 -14.46
C TYR A 378 35.99 31.32 -13.70
N ARG A 379 34.86 31.99 -14.00
CA ARG A 379 33.56 31.72 -13.33
C ARG A 379 33.05 30.29 -13.51
N ARG A 380 33.47 29.61 -14.58
CA ARG A 380 33.05 28.24 -14.89
C ARG A 380 33.97 27.17 -14.29
N LEU A 381 35.15 27.53 -13.77
CA LEU A 381 36.10 26.57 -13.20
C LEU A 381 35.56 25.82 -11.96
N PRO A 382 34.77 26.41 -11.04
CA PRO A 382 34.18 25.67 -9.91
C PRO A 382 33.27 24.52 -10.36
N LEU A 383 32.42 24.78 -11.36
CA LEU A 383 31.51 23.79 -11.93
C LEU A 383 32.28 22.70 -12.67
N PHE A 384 33.31 23.08 -13.43
CA PHE A 384 34.19 22.14 -14.11
C PHE A 384 34.93 21.22 -13.13
N LEU A 385 35.52 21.75 -12.06
CA LEU A 385 36.18 20.93 -11.02
C LEU A 385 35.19 20.00 -10.29
N SER A 386 33.94 20.43 -10.09
CA SER A 386 32.89 19.56 -9.53
C SER A 386 32.50 18.43 -10.48
N PHE A 387 32.42 18.73 -11.78
CA PHE A 387 32.17 17.74 -12.83
C PHE A 387 33.31 16.72 -12.90
N LEU A 388 34.57 17.18 -12.96
CA LEU A 388 35.76 16.31 -13.00
C LEU A 388 35.80 15.33 -11.83
N ARG A 389 35.49 15.78 -10.60
CA ARG A 389 35.44 14.88 -9.42
C ARG A 389 34.37 13.81 -9.54
N LYS A 390 33.22 14.13 -10.12
CA LYS A 390 32.15 13.14 -10.35
C LYS A 390 32.58 12.12 -11.42
N GLU A 391 33.14 12.60 -12.53
CA GLU A 391 33.63 11.74 -13.61
C GLU A 391 34.80 10.84 -13.16
N GLN A 392 35.68 11.33 -12.27
CA GLN A 392 36.78 10.54 -11.72
C GLN A 392 36.30 9.42 -10.78
N LEU A 393 35.20 9.63 -10.04
CA LEU A 393 34.55 8.56 -9.28
C LEU A 393 33.94 7.49 -10.19
N LEU A 394 33.35 7.90 -11.31
CA LEU A 394 32.82 6.97 -12.32
C LEU A 394 33.94 6.17 -12.99
N PHE A 395 35.05 6.83 -13.36
CA PHE A 395 36.24 6.17 -13.91
C PHE A 395 36.81 5.14 -12.93
N ALA A 396 36.95 5.50 -11.65
CA ALA A 396 37.45 4.59 -10.61
C ALA A 396 36.54 3.38 -10.36
N ALA A 397 35.23 3.52 -10.60
CA ALA A 397 34.24 2.45 -10.49
C ALA A 397 34.08 1.62 -11.78
N GLY A 398 34.85 1.91 -12.84
CA GLY A 398 34.76 1.21 -14.13
C GLY A 398 33.49 1.52 -14.92
N HIS A 399 32.77 2.59 -14.59
CA HIS A 399 31.57 3.01 -15.31
C HIS A 399 31.93 3.90 -16.53
N PRO A 400 31.09 3.93 -17.57
CA PRO A 400 31.28 4.83 -18.70
C PRO A 400 31.35 6.30 -18.24
N CYS A 401 32.45 6.99 -18.55
CA CYS A 401 32.69 8.38 -18.18
C CYS A 401 33.42 9.14 -19.28
N SER A 402 33.43 10.47 -19.17
CA SER A 402 34.07 11.37 -20.13
C SER A 402 35.58 11.55 -19.93
N LEU A 403 36.10 11.14 -18.77
CA LEU A 403 37.53 11.14 -18.46
C LEU A 403 38.19 9.84 -18.92
N ASP A 404 39.35 9.99 -19.55
CA ASP A 404 40.27 8.91 -19.89
C ASP A 404 41.52 9.01 -18.99
N GLU A 405 42.36 7.98 -19.04
CA GLU A 405 43.57 7.86 -18.22
C GLU A 405 44.53 9.04 -18.42
N GLU A 406 44.64 9.54 -19.65
CA GLU A 406 45.50 10.67 -20.00
C GLU A 406 45.02 12.00 -19.40
N LYS A 407 43.71 12.28 -19.46
CA LYS A 407 43.13 13.48 -18.84
C LYS A 407 43.27 13.48 -17.32
N ILE A 408 43.15 12.31 -16.68
CA ILE A 408 43.35 12.16 -15.23
C ILE A 408 44.81 12.42 -14.88
N ARG A 409 45.76 11.91 -15.66
CA ARG A 409 47.20 12.20 -15.50
C ARG A 409 47.47 13.70 -15.57
N LEU A 410 47.00 14.37 -16.63
CA LEU A 410 47.18 15.80 -16.85
C LEU A 410 46.62 16.68 -15.73
N LEU A 411 45.46 16.32 -15.17
CA LEU A 411 44.84 17.06 -14.07
C LEU A 411 45.52 16.80 -12.72
N THR A 412 46.03 15.58 -12.52
CA THR A 412 46.78 15.20 -11.32
C THR A 412 48.13 15.91 -11.29
N GLU A 413 48.87 15.95 -12.40
CA GLU A 413 50.10 16.75 -12.55
C GLU A 413 49.85 18.25 -12.36
N LEU A 414 48.69 18.74 -12.81
CA LEU A 414 48.27 20.11 -12.57
C LEU A 414 47.97 20.38 -11.07
N GLY A 415 47.92 19.36 -10.22
CA GLY A 415 47.69 19.51 -8.77
C GLY A 415 46.22 19.71 -8.42
N VAL A 416 45.31 19.07 -9.17
CA VAL A 416 43.88 19.01 -8.81
C VAL A 416 43.68 18.01 -7.68
N GLU A 417 43.18 18.47 -6.55
CA GLU A 417 42.82 17.60 -5.41
C GLU A 417 41.49 16.88 -5.70
N TRP A 418 41.57 15.54 -5.80
CA TRP A 418 40.44 14.65 -6.08
C TRP A 418 39.58 14.33 -4.85
N ARG A 419 40.14 14.39 -3.63
CA ARG A 419 39.40 14.15 -2.38
C ARG A 419 39.00 15.45 -1.66
N LYS A 420 37.84 15.44 -1.03
CA LYS A 420 37.47 16.39 0.04
C LYS A 420 38.09 15.85 1.35
N PRO A 421 38.70 16.66 2.22
CA PRO A 421 39.12 16.16 3.53
C PRO A 421 37.91 15.56 4.23
N LEU A 422 38.06 14.35 4.76
CA LEU A 422 37.07 13.73 5.63
C LEU A 422 36.84 14.70 6.79
N SER A 423 35.59 15.17 6.96
CA SER A 423 35.17 15.50 8.32
C SER A 423 35.28 14.20 9.10
N GLU A 424 36.08 14.17 10.16
CA GLU A 424 36.27 12.98 10.99
C GLU A 424 34.91 12.30 11.21
N PRO A 425 34.74 11.04 10.79
CA PRO A 425 33.66 10.23 11.31
C PRO A 425 33.81 10.22 12.82
N ARG A 426 32.71 10.36 13.57
CA ARG A 426 32.75 9.97 14.98
C ARG A 426 33.33 8.56 15.02
N LYS A 427 34.34 8.33 15.87
CA LYS A 427 34.81 6.97 16.15
C LYS A 427 33.59 6.12 16.42
N SER A 428 33.34 5.15 15.55
CA SER A 428 32.33 4.13 15.76
C SER A 428 32.78 3.36 17.00
N THR A 429 32.23 3.72 18.15
CA THR A 429 32.22 2.83 19.30
C THR A 429 31.16 1.80 18.98
N GLY A 430 31.58 0.65 18.43
CA GLY A 430 30.69 -0.45 18.07
C GLY A 430 29.55 -0.62 19.07
N GLY A 431 28.34 -0.28 18.64
CA GLY A 431 27.14 -0.20 19.44
C GLY A 431 26.01 0.34 18.57
N GLU A 432 24.78 -0.11 18.80
CA GLU A 432 23.59 0.37 18.08
C GLU A 432 23.41 1.89 18.30
N ASP A 433 23.94 2.72 17.41
CA ASP A 433 23.71 4.16 17.41
C ASP A 433 22.25 4.44 17.01
N ARG A 434 21.38 4.59 18.01
CA ARG A 434 19.94 4.90 17.82
C ARG A 434 19.74 6.41 17.75
N GLU A 435 19.49 6.93 16.55
CA GLU A 435 19.22 8.36 16.33
C GLU A 435 17.74 8.73 16.60
N PRO A 436 17.44 9.89 17.23
CA PRO A 436 16.08 10.34 17.50
C PRO A 436 15.31 10.74 16.23
N TYR A 437 13.98 10.57 16.25
CA TYR A 437 13.07 11.01 15.17
C TYR A 437 11.70 11.44 15.71
N ILE A 438 11.10 12.48 15.11
CA ILE A 438 9.74 12.95 15.43
C ILE A 438 8.85 12.81 14.20
N ILE A 439 7.84 11.93 14.25
CA ILE A 439 6.93 11.65 13.12
C ILE A 439 6.16 12.91 12.68
N ASP A 440 5.68 13.68 13.66
CA ASP A 440 4.90 14.89 13.43
C ASP A 440 5.36 16.00 14.37
N PRO A 441 6.20 16.95 13.89
CA PRO A 441 6.62 18.06 14.73
C PRO A 441 5.47 19.02 15.07
N ASN A 442 4.32 18.91 14.40
CA ASN A 442 3.17 19.78 14.61
C ASN A 442 2.13 19.19 15.56
N THR A 443 2.39 18.03 16.19
CA THR A 443 1.53 17.50 17.25
C THR A 443 1.49 18.50 18.41
N LYS A 444 0.29 18.72 18.98
CA LYS A 444 0.11 19.64 20.11
C LYS A 444 1.07 19.32 21.26
N THR A 445 1.54 20.35 21.96
CA THR A 445 2.57 20.23 23.01
C THR A 445 2.18 19.29 24.16
N GLU A 446 0.89 19.24 24.46
CA GLU A 446 0.26 18.41 25.48
C GLU A 446 -0.17 17.03 24.96
N GLY A 447 0.10 16.72 23.68
CA GLY A 447 -0.38 15.54 23.00
C GLY A 447 -1.82 15.70 22.47
N GLU A 448 -2.26 14.73 21.68
CA GLU A 448 -3.60 14.69 21.11
C GLU A 448 -4.28 13.36 21.47
N GLN A 449 -5.60 13.38 21.66
CA GLN A 449 -6.34 12.13 21.81
C GLN A 449 -6.11 11.23 20.58
N PHE A 450 -5.83 9.95 20.83
CA PHE A 450 -5.41 8.99 19.80
C PHE A 450 -6.35 9.02 18.59
N GLU A 451 -7.66 8.92 18.81
CA GLU A 451 -8.63 8.85 17.71
C GLU A 451 -8.70 10.17 16.94
N SER A 452 -8.72 11.31 17.65
CA SER A 452 -8.74 12.63 17.03
C SER A 452 -7.51 12.90 16.18
N TYR A 453 -6.33 12.49 16.64
CA TYR A 453 -5.09 12.60 15.87
C TYR A 453 -5.14 11.75 14.60
N ASN A 454 -5.54 10.49 14.73
CA ASN A 454 -5.58 9.55 13.60
C ASN A 454 -6.59 9.99 12.54
N ILE A 455 -7.76 10.47 12.93
CA ILE A 455 -8.75 11.04 12.00
C ILE A 455 -8.17 12.28 11.31
N ARG A 456 -7.53 13.19 12.05
CA ARG A 456 -6.93 14.41 11.48
C ARG A 456 -5.82 14.11 10.48
N ARG A 457 -4.97 13.11 10.76
CA ARG A 457 -3.76 12.82 9.95
C ARG A 457 -4.01 11.81 8.83
N TRP A 458 -4.80 10.78 9.09
CA TRP A 458 -5.00 9.64 8.19
C TRP A 458 -6.47 9.32 7.89
N GLY A 459 -7.41 10.13 8.37
CA GLY A 459 -8.85 9.93 8.15
C GLY A 459 -9.50 8.87 9.03
N SER A 460 -8.72 7.96 9.62
CA SER A 460 -9.18 6.98 10.62
C SER A 460 -8.01 6.35 11.38
N SER A 461 -8.29 5.67 12.50
CA SER A 461 -7.34 4.76 13.17
C SER A 461 -7.26 3.36 12.55
N GLY A 462 -7.89 3.14 11.39
CA GLY A 462 -8.01 1.85 10.71
C GLY A 462 -6.67 1.15 10.44
N TRP A 463 -5.62 1.92 10.11
CA TRP A 463 -4.28 1.39 9.86
C TRP A 463 -3.67 0.67 11.09
N THR A 464 -4.12 1.00 12.31
CA THR A 464 -3.58 0.40 13.53
C THR A 464 -4.03 -1.05 13.76
N HIS A 465 -5.08 -1.52 13.09
CA HIS A 465 -5.55 -2.91 13.22
C HIS A 465 -4.50 -3.92 12.77
N GLY A 466 -3.85 -3.64 11.63
CA GLY A 466 -2.75 -4.45 11.10
C GLY A 466 -1.55 -4.42 12.04
N LEU A 467 -1.17 -3.21 12.50
CA LEU A 467 -0.08 -3.02 13.46
C LEU A 467 -0.29 -3.84 14.74
N LYS A 468 -1.46 -3.73 15.39
CA LYS A 468 -1.79 -4.47 16.61
C LYS A 468 -1.78 -5.98 16.38
N ARG A 469 -2.25 -6.45 15.22
CA ARG A 469 -2.23 -7.87 14.86
C ARG A 469 -0.80 -8.40 14.72
N SER A 470 0.08 -7.66 14.06
CA SER A 470 1.48 -8.03 13.90
C SER A 470 2.25 -7.93 15.22
N GLY A 471 2.02 -6.86 15.99
CA GLY A 471 2.67 -6.64 17.29
C GLY A 471 2.40 -7.75 18.29
N ARG A 472 1.16 -8.28 18.36
CA ARG A 472 0.81 -9.41 19.23
C ARG A 472 1.70 -10.64 19.04
N LYS A 473 2.21 -10.88 17.82
CA LYS A 473 3.10 -12.02 17.52
C LYS A 473 4.46 -11.89 18.20
N VAL A 474 4.87 -10.66 18.52
CA VAL A 474 6.18 -10.32 19.09
C VAL A 474 6.05 -9.70 20.49
N GLY A 475 4.88 -9.83 21.13
CA GLY A 475 4.63 -9.33 22.49
C GLY A 475 4.32 -7.82 22.62
N ALA A 476 4.18 -7.09 21.50
CA ALA A 476 3.78 -5.69 21.48
C ALA A 476 2.27 -5.56 21.26
N ASN A 477 1.50 -5.41 22.34
CA ASN A 477 0.04 -5.57 22.31
C ASN A 477 -0.72 -4.27 22.04
N PHE A 478 -0.12 -3.13 22.39
CA PHE A 478 -0.77 -1.81 22.35
C PHE A 478 -2.06 -1.76 23.17
N ASN A 479 -2.00 -2.31 24.39
CA ASN A 479 -3.17 -2.60 25.22
C ASN A 479 -4.02 -1.38 25.58
N ASN A 480 -3.40 -0.22 25.83
CA ASN A 480 -4.10 0.96 26.35
C ASN A 480 -3.70 2.25 25.63
N TRP A 481 -3.34 2.18 24.35
CA TRP A 481 -2.88 3.35 23.61
C TRP A 481 -3.99 4.41 23.45
N LYS A 482 -3.93 5.49 24.24
CA LYS A 482 -4.96 6.54 24.35
C LYS A 482 -4.58 7.89 23.76
N THR A 483 -3.29 8.20 23.73
CA THR A 483 -2.80 9.53 23.35
C THR A 483 -1.74 9.39 22.27
N TRP A 484 -1.81 10.25 21.26
CA TRP A 484 -0.72 10.50 20.33
C TRP A 484 0.16 11.62 20.89
N PRO A 485 1.40 11.35 21.31
CA PRO A 485 2.19 12.33 22.03
C PRO A 485 3.00 13.25 21.12
N ASN A 486 3.33 14.44 21.63
CA ASN A 486 4.49 15.19 21.16
C ASN A 486 5.74 14.62 21.86
N THR A 487 6.65 14.03 21.09
CA THR A 487 7.78 13.27 21.64
C THR A 487 9.05 14.09 21.85
N LEU A 488 9.03 15.41 21.67
CA LEU A 488 10.24 16.23 21.84
C LEU A 488 10.80 16.15 23.27
N LYS A 489 9.94 16.21 24.30
CA LYS A 489 10.36 16.06 25.70
C LYS A 489 10.82 14.63 26.01
N ALA A 490 10.19 13.62 25.43
CA ALA A 490 10.63 12.23 25.57
C ALA A 490 12.05 12.02 25.01
N HIS A 491 12.36 12.62 23.86
CA HIS A 491 13.73 12.62 23.31
C HIS A 491 14.72 13.42 24.17
N GLN A 492 14.29 14.52 24.79
CA GLN A 492 15.11 15.23 25.77
C GLN A 492 15.39 14.38 27.02
N LEU A 493 14.42 13.59 27.51
CA LEU A 493 14.65 12.64 28.61
C LEU A 493 15.70 11.58 28.23
N ILE A 494 15.58 10.99 27.04
CA ILE A 494 16.57 10.02 26.54
C ILE A 494 17.95 10.67 26.50
N ALA A 495 18.07 11.86 25.91
CA ALA A 495 19.33 12.60 25.85
C ALA A 495 19.86 12.93 27.25
N TYR A 496 19.01 13.35 28.19
CA TYR A 496 19.40 13.69 29.56
C TYR A 496 19.97 12.47 30.29
N VAL A 497 19.27 11.33 30.25
CA VAL A 497 19.67 10.07 30.92
C VAL A 497 20.96 9.52 30.30
N THR A 498 21.11 9.62 28.98
CA THR A 498 22.26 9.04 28.27
C THR A 498 23.49 9.96 28.23
N ALA A 499 23.32 11.29 28.33
CA ALA A 499 24.39 12.28 28.10
C ALA A 499 25.03 12.90 29.36
N ASN A 500 24.60 12.59 30.60
CA ASN A 500 25.12 13.26 31.80
C ASN A 500 26.67 13.13 31.94
N PRO A 501 27.45 14.24 31.88
CA PRO A 501 28.92 14.24 31.94
C PRO A 501 29.51 14.18 33.36
N ASN A 502 28.71 14.33 34.43
CA ASN A 502 29.19 14.40 35.81
C ASN A 502 29.37 13.05 36.52
N LYS A 503 29.39 11.93 35.77
CA LYS A 503 29.95 10.66 36.24
C LYS A 503 31.30 10.44 35.55
N PRO A 504 32.42 10.34 36.29
CA PRO A 504 33.74 10.29 35.68
C PRO A 504 33.86 9.05 34.78
N ALA A 505 34.29 9.28 33.54
CA ALA A 505 34.81 8.24 32.68
C ALA A 505 36.18 7.81 33.19
N GLY A 506 36.25 6.67 33.89
CA GLY A 506 37.52 6.10 34.32
C GLY A 506 37.35 4.84 35.13
N GLY A 507 37.87 3.73 34.61
CA GLY A 507 38.10 2.49 35.36
C GLY A 507 37.32 1.32 34.80
N HIS A 508 38.04 0.30 34.36
CA HIS A 508 37.55 -1.06 34.15
C HIS A 508 36.82 -1.54 35.42
N ASP A 509 35.50 -1.36 35.49
CA ASP A 509 34.66 -2.20 36.33
C ASP A 509 33.23 -2.24 35.79
N SER A 510 32.73 -3.45 35.62
CA SER A 510 31.48 -3.79 34.95
C SER A 510 30.27 -3.58 35.86
N SER A 511 30.04 -2.36 36.38
CA SER A 511 28.83 -2.08 37.17
C SER A 511 28.36 -0.61 37.25
N SER A 512 28.56 0.22 36.22
CA SER A 512 27.81 1.49 36.11
C SER A 512 26.55 1.28 35.25
N ASN A 513 25.43 0.96 35.91
CA ASN A 513 24.14 0.61 35.28
C ASN A 513 23.44 1.87 34.73
N ARG A 514 24.04 2.56 33.75
CA ARG A 514 23.41 3.69 33.05
C ARG A 514 22.41 3.12 32.04
N PRO A 515 21.15 3.57 32.02
CA PRO A 515 20.19 3.13 31.02
C PRO A 515 20.68 3.45 29.61
N THR A 516 20.67 2.45 28.76
CA THR A 516 20.89 2.55 27.32
C THR A 516 19.70 3.25 26.66
N THR A 517 19.92 3.80 25.45
CA THR A 517 18.83 4.34 24.62
C THR A 517 17.71 3.29 24.39
N SER A 518 18.07 2.00 24.33
CA SER A 518 17.11 0.89 24.19
C SER A 518 16.21 0.75 25.42
N GLU A 519 16.79 0.81 26.62
CA GLU A 519 16.04 0.75 27.88
C GLU A 519 15.15 1.97 28.06
N CYS A 520 15.64 3.17 27.72
CA CYS A 520 14.81 4.38 27.73
C CYS A 520 13.62 4.27 26.76
N ASN A 521 13.86 3.80 25.54
CA ASN A 521 12.80 3.60 24.55
C ASN A 521 11.78 2.56 25.01
N ALA A 522 12.22 1.45 25.60
CA ALA A 522 11.34 0.41 26.12
C ALA A 522 10.42 0.96 27.22
N ALA A 523 10.96 1.71 28.18
CA ALA A 523 10.18 2.33 29.25
C ALA A 523 9.13 3.33 28.71
N ILE A 524 9.51 4.14 27.72
CA ILE A 524 8.62 5.12 27.07
C ILE A 524 7.53 4.41 26.24
N PHE A 525 7.89 3.38 25.47
CA PHE A 525 6.94 2.62 24.66
C PHE A 525 5.94 1.86 25.51
N GLU A 526 6.38 1.23 26.61
CA GLU A 526 5.49 0.57 27.56
C GLU A 526 4.50 1.58 28.17
N ALA A 527 5.01 2.73 28.66
CA ALA A 527 4.16 3.78 29.24
C ALA A 527 3.11 4.27 28.24
N MET A 528 3.52 4.56 27.00
CA MET A 528 2.64 5.11 25.96
C MET A 528 1.66 4.09 25.38
N TYR A 529 2.16 2.95 24.92
CA TYR A 529 1.38 1.99 24.11
C TYR A 529 0.66 0.96 24.97
N GLU A 530 1.25 0.53 26.08
CA GLU A 530 0.68 -0.51 26.94
C GLU A 530 -0.12 0.08 28.10
N ASN A 531 0.40 1.13 28.75
CA ASN A 531 -0.23 1.72 29.93
C ASN A 531 -1.12 2.92 29.63
N GLY A 532 -1.00 3.52 28.43
CA GLY A 532 -1.82 4.65 28.00
C GLY A 532 -1.45 5.98 28.63
N GLU A 533 -0.22 6.11 29.12
CA GLU A 533 0.32 7.32 29.71
C GLU A 533 0.69 8.34 28.63
N ASN A 534 0.51 9.63 28.93
CA ASN A 534 0.82 10.71 27.99
C ASN A 534 2.24 11.23 28.20
N VAL A 535 3.16 10.78 27.34
CA VAL A 535 4.59 11.13 27.38
C VAL A 535 4.90 12.54 26.84
N SER A 536 3.89 13.34 26.49
CA SER A 536 4.06 14.77 26.20
C SER A 536 4.14 15.61 27.48
N LEU A 537 3.66 15.07 28.61
CA LEU A 537 3.61 15.75 29.89
C LEU A 537 4.90 15.54 30.67
N THR A 538 5.39 16.62 31.31
CA THR A 538 6.61 16.57 32.12
C THR A 538 6.46 15.60 33.29
N ASP A 539 5.31 15.60 33.98
CA ASP A 539 5.08 14.73 35.14
C ASP A 539 5.20 13.25 34.80
N THR A 540 4.63 12.84 33.65
CA THR A 540 4.76 11.48 33.14
C THR A 540 6.22 11.10 32.88
N LEU A 541 6.98 11.99 32.23
CA LEU A 541 8.39 11.73 31.91
C LEU A 541 9.29 11.71 33.13
N VAL A 542 9.04 12.57 34.12
CA VAL A 542 9.73 12.55 35.41
C VAL A 542 9.45 11.23 36.14
N LYS A 543 8.18 10.79 36.18
CA LYS A 543 7.78 9.50 36.75
C LYS A 543 8.52 8.34 36.07
N ILE A 544 8.55 8.30 34.74
CA ILE A 544 9.30 7.28 33.98
C ILE A 544 10.80 7.34 34.34
N GLY A 545 11.37 8.54 34.41
CA GLY A 545 12.75 8.77 34.80
C GLY A 545 13.08 8.15 36.15
N THR A 546 12.25 8.43 37.17
CA THR A 546 12.48 7.96 38.55
C THR A 546 12.19 6.48 38.75
N GLU A 547 11.11 5.97 38.17
CA GLU A 547 10.66 4.59 38.41
C GLU A 547 11.43 3.57 37.55
N LYS A 548 11.86 3.95 36.34
CA LYS A 548 12.39 3.00 35.35
C LYS A 548 13.78 3.33 34.84
N LEU A 549 14.23 4.57 34.91
CA LEU A 549 15.50 5.01 34.32
C LEU A 549 16.53 5.49 35.37
N GLY A 550 16.29 5.20 36.64
CA GLY A 550 17.27 5.41 37.71
C GLY A 550 17.62 6.87 38.00
N ILE A 551 16.74 7.82 37.65
CA ILE A 551 16.87 9.23 38.06
C ILE A 551 16.67 9.32 39.57
N THR A 552 17.64 9.90 40.28
CA THR A 552 17.56 9.98 41.75
C THR A 552 16.63 11.11 42.20
N PRO A 553 16.07 11.08 43.42
CA PRO A 553 15.21 12.15 43.93
C PRO A 553 15.84 13.53 43.89
N GLU A 554 17.16 13.63 43.99
CA GLU A 554 17.92 14.89 43.91
C GLU A 554 17.97 15.46 42.47
N GLU A 555 17.95 14.59 41.46
CA GLU A 555 17.98 14.94 40.03
C GLU A 555 16.58 15.33 39.50
N VAL A 556 15.51 14.97 40.19
CA VAL A 556 14.12 15.18 39.75
C VAL A 556 13.83 16.65 39.42
N GLN A 557 14.28 17.58 40.27
CA GLN A 557 14.01 19.00 40.06
C GLN A 557 14.78 19.56 38.87
N ASP A 558 16.01 19.08 38.65
CA ASP A 558 16.83 19.45 37.50
C ASP A 558 16.23 18.90 36.20
N LEU A 559 15.86 17.61 36.17
CA LEU A 559 15.18 17.00 35.03
C LEU A 559 13.87 17.71 34.69
N ARG A 560 13.05 18.01 35.72
CA ARG A 560 11.80 18.76 35.52
C ARG A 560 12.07 20.12 34.88
N SER A 561 13.02 20.88 35.43
CA SER A 561 13.44 22.17 34.88
C SER A 561 13.95 22.02 33.43
N HIS A 562 14.78 21.00 33.16
CA HIS A 562 15.33 20.71 31.85
C HIS A 562 14.23 20.50 30.80
N LEU A 563 13.19 19.73 31.15
CA LEU A 563 12.05 19.41 30.27
C LEU A 563 11.06 20.58 30.14
N GLU A 564 10.78 21.34 31.19
CA GLU A 564 9.85 22.48 31.16
C GLU A 564 10.43 23.67 30.41
N THR A 565 11.74 23.92 30.55
CA THR A 565 12.45 25.00 29.85
C THR A 565 12.87 24.61 28.43
N ASN A 566 12.69 23.35 28.03
CA ASN A 566 13.15 22.79 26.75
C ASN A 566 14.65 23.04 26.49
N SER A 567 15.47 22.98 27.54
CA SER A 567 16.89 23.33 27.45
C SER A 567 17.68 22.41 26.50
N GLY A 568 17.32 21.12 26.40
CA GLY A 568 17.92 20.16 25.47
C GLY A 568 17.28 20.13 24.07
N ALA A 569 16.18 20.84 23.84
CA ALA A 569 15.39 20.71 22.61
C ALA A 569 16.16 21.09 21.35
N LYS A 570 17.03 22.10 21.44
CA LYS A 570 17.82 22.57 20.29
C LYS A 570 18.78 21.49 19.79
N ASP A 571 19.43 20.76 20.70
CA ASP A 571 20.40 19.73 20.36
C ASP A 571 19.70 18.49 19.80
N VAL A 572 18.60 18.06 20.44
CA VAL A 572 17.73 16.98 19.95
C VAL A 572 17.21 17.29 18.53
N LEU A 573 16.69 18.49 18.29
CA LEU A 573 16.17 18.88 16.97
C LEU A 573 17.27 18.97 15.92
N LYS A 574 18.47 19.40 16.29
CA LYS A 574 19.63 19.44 15.40
C LYS A 574 20.05 18.03 15.01
N GLU A 575 20.04 17.09 15.94
CA GLU A 575 20.34 15.68 15.69
C GLU A 575 19.30 15.05 14.74
N ILE A 576 18.00 15.23 15.04
CA ILE A 576 16.90 14.79 14.17
C ILE A 576 17.06 15.36 12.74
N GLN A 577 17.37 16.66 12.62
CA GLN A 577 17.54 17.30 11.32
C GLN A 577 18.79 16.80 10.58
N SER A 578 19.86 16.50 11.31
CA SER A 578 21.09 15.92 10.77
C SER A 578 20.82 14.53 10.21
N GLY A 579 20.20 13.63 10.97
CA GLY A 579 19.84 12.28 10.53
C GLY A 579 18.94 12.30 9.29
N ARG A 580 17.89 13.13 9.31
CA ARG A 580 16.99 13.33 8.16
C ARG A 580 17.72 13.75 6.89
N ARG A 581 18.64 14.71 6.98
CA ARG A 581 19.37 15.23 5.81
C ARG A 581 20.43 14.25 5.32
N ARG A 582 21.12 13.58 6.24
CA ARG A 582 22.24 12.69 5.92
C ARG A 582 21.77 11.48 5.11
N TYR A 583 20.61 10.93 5.45
CA TYR A 583 20.11 9.68 4.88
C TYR A 583 18.76 9.82 4.18
N ASN A 584 18.25 11.05 4.02
CA ASN A 584 16.97 11.36 3.38
C ASN A 584 15.79 10.55 3.97
N ILE A 585 15.80 10.37 5.30
CA ILE A 585 14.80 9.55 6.02
C ILE A 585 13.47 10.30 6.06
N GLN A 586 12.43 9.69 5.49
CA GLN A 586 11.06 10.24 5.46
C GLN A 586 10.08 9.50 6.39
N GLY A 587 10.46 8.32 6.88
CA GLY A 587 9.65 7.48 7.76
C GLY A 587 10.52 6.64 8.67
N VAL A 588 9.94 6.14 9.77
CA VAL A 588 10.62 5.31 10.78
C VAL A 588 9.79 4.06 11.08
N PRO A 589 10.41 2.94 11.52
CA PRO A 589 11.86 2.78 11.73
C PRO A 589 12.63 2.76 10.40
N TYR A 590 13.88 3.24 10.43
CA TYR A 590 14.81 3.21 9.31
C TYR A 590 16.14 2.69 9.83
N PHE A 591 16.72 1.73 9.13
CA PHE A 591 17.92 1.03 9.54
C PHE A 591 19.05 1.32 8.57
N ILE A 592 20.24 1.51 9.13
CA ILE A 592 21.47 1.69 8.37
C ILE A 592 22.48 0.72 8.93
N VAL A 593 22.85 -0.25 8.11
CA VAL A 593 23.77 -1.33 8.47
C VAL A 593 25.04 -1.14 7.66
N SER A 594 26.19 -1.19 8.32
CA SER A 594 27.50 -1.06 7.67
C SER A 594 28.41 -2.17 8.17
N ALA A 595 29.22 -2.72 7.27
CA ALA A 595 30.33 -3.57 7.66
C ALA A 595 31.44 -2.71 8.31
N VAL A 596 32.08 -3.20 9.37
CA VAL A 596 33.15 -2.46 10.08
C VAL A 596 34.35 -3.39 10.25
N GLU A 597 35.52 -2.96 9.78
CA GLU A 597 36.79 -3.66 9.95
C GLU A 597 37.81 -2.70 10.57
N GLY A 598 38.48 -3.11 11.65
CA GLY A 598 39.45 -2.26 12.34
C GLY A 598 38.88 -0.95 12.92
N GLY A 599 37.55 -0.81 13.05
CA GLY A 599 36.87 0.41 13.51
C GLY A 599 36.52 1.40 12.39
N GLU A 600 36.83 1.08 11.13
CA GLU A 600 36.43 1.84 9.96
C GLU A 600 35.30 1.12 9.21
N SER A 601 34.33 1.88 8.71
CA SER A 601 33.25 1.33 7.89
C SER A 601 33.82 0.85 6.56
N VAL A 602 33.66 -0.42 6.25
CA VAL A 602 34.08 -1.04 4.99
C VAL A 602 32.88 -1.12 4.05
N GLY A 603 33.08 -0.73 2.80
CA GLY A 603 32.02 -0.76 1.78
C GLY A 603 30.97 0.33 1.94
N ARG A 604 29.87 0.18 1.19
CA ARG A 604 28.75 1.12 1.21
C ARG A 604 27.73 0.69 2.28
N PRO A 605 27.24 1.61 3.14
CA PRO A 605 26.19 1.28 4.10
C PRO A 605 24.90 0.87 3.40
N TYR A 606 24.25 -0.17 3.91
CA TYR A 606 22.94 -0.65 3.48
C TYR A 606 21.84 0.04 4.28
N GLY A 607 20.98 0.79 3.60
CA GLY A 607 19.89 1.56 4.21
C GLY A 607 18.53 1.04 3.80
N PHE A 608 17.65 0.75 4.76
CA PHE A 608 16.30 0.27 4.47
C PHE A 608 15.26 0.78 5.47
N SER A 609 14.01 0.83 5.02
CA SER A 609 12.90 1.44 5.74
C SER A 609 11.88 0.39 6.21
N GLY A 610 11.23 0.67 7.33
CA GLY A 610 10.13 -0.12 7.87
C GLY A 610 10.57 -1.23 8.81
N ALA A 611 9.60 -1.75 9.57
CA ALA A 611 9.80 -2.93 10.40
C ALA A 611 9.77 -4.19 9.51
N GLN A 612 10.91 -4.46 8.87
CA GLN A 612 11.10 -5.63 8.01
C GLN A 612 11.11 -6.93 8.84
N ASP A 613 10.88 -8.06 8.17
CA ASP A 613 11.01 -9.37 8.80
C ASP A 613 12.46 -9.66 9.18
N SER A 614 12.68 -10.43 10.24
CA SER A 614 14.03 -10.83 10.69
C SER A 614 14.85 -11.49 9.59
N SER A 615 14.22 -12.23 8.68
CA SER A 615 14.89 -12.85 7.52
C SER A 615 15.59 -11.82 6.63
N THR A 616 14.96 -10.67 6.37
CA THR A 616 15.56 -9.57 5.60
C THR A 616 16.82 -9.02 6.27
N PHE A 617 16.83 -8.93 7.61
CA PHE A 617 18.03 -8.52 8.34
C PHE A 617 19.15 -9.55 8.20
N VAL A 618 18.82 -10.84 8.29
CA VAL A 618 19.80 -11.93 8.12
C VAL A 618 20.42 -11.89 6.73
N GLU A 619 19.62 -11.76 5.68
CA GLU A 619 20.12 -11.66 4.29
C GLU A 619 21.08 -10.47 4.12
N ILE A 620 20.73 -9.30 4.66
CA ILE A 620 21.59 -8.10 4.60
C ILE A 620 22.89 -8.31 5.38
N PHE A 621 22.82 -8.96 6.55
CA PHE A 621 24.01 -9.27 7.34
C PHE A 621 24.91 -10.29 6.65
N GLU A 622 24.34 -11.30 5.99
CA GLU A 622 25.08 -12.30 5.20
C GLU A 622 25.76 -11.65 3.98
N GLU A 623 25.07 -10.76 3.26
CA GLU A 623 25.65 -10.01 2.14
C GLU A 623 26.82 -9.15 2.60
N LEU A 624 26.64 -8.38 3.68
CA LEU A 624 27.69 -7.53 4.22
C LEU A 624 28.87 -8.34 4.79
N ALA A 625 28.60 -9.48 5.43
CA ALA A 625 29.64 -10.40 5.89
C ALA A 625 30.43 -11.00 4.72
N GLY A 626 29.77 -11.33 3.61
CA GLY A 626 30.44 -11.79 2.39
C GLY A 626 31.38 -10.75 1.77
N THR A 627 31.13 -9.45 2.00
CA THR A 627 32.03 -8.37 1.53
C THR A 627 33.24 -8.12 2.43
N LEU A 628 33.29 -8.71 3.62
CA LEU A 628 34.44 -8.66 4.55
C LEU A 628 35.44 -9.81 4.33
N GLY A 629 35.18 -10.69 3.36
CA GLY A 629 35.97 -11.89 3.04
C GLY A 629 37.04 -11.69 1.98
#